data_AF-A0AAV3PA87-F1
#
_entry.id   AF-A0AAV3PA87-F1
#
_cell.length_a   1.000
_cell.length_b   1.000
_cell.length_c   1.000
_cell.angle_alpha   90.00
_cell.angle_beta   90.00
_cell.angle_gamma   90.00
#
_symmetry.space_group_name_H-M   'P 1'
#
loop_
_entity.id
_entity.type
_entity.pdbx_description
1 polymer ?
#
loop_
_entity_poly.entity_id
_entity_poly.type
_entity_poly.pdbx_seq_one_letter_code
_entity_poly.pdbx_strand_id
1 'polypeptide(L)'
;MVHYYITKNPTFFLVLAWLTCSCSSWSSRTSNPYVRQACSVTLYQQLCIRSLSPFSSAARNHPTRWARAGVSVSIGEAKNVVAYLAKARKRNPMRGRNRIALSDCVECIQDSLDNLHKSLGVLRKLSTKTFNTQMGDVITWLSAALTDGDTCLDGFEESKEQVNTLRRKVMNVTHITSNALAIVNKLATTGPQALLVSP
;
A
#
# COMPACT_ATOMS: atom_id res chain seq x y z
N MET A 1 -42.06 -28.22 -1.40
CA MET A 1 -42.56 -29.33 -0.55
C MET A 1 -41.91 -30.69 -0.86
N VAL A 2 -40.68 -30.72 -1.40
CA VAL A 2 -39.92 -31.97 -1.64
C VAL A 2 -38.88 -32.23 -0.52
N HIS A 3 -38.71 -31.27 0.40
CA HIS A 3 -37.90 -31.40 1.60
C HIS A 3 -38.53 -32.29 2.70
N TYR A 4 -39.72 -32.86 2.48
CA TYR A 4 -40.48 -33.60 3.49
C TYR A 4 -40.49 -35.13 3.29
N TYR A 5 -39.89 -35.66 2.22
CA TYR A 5 -40.02 -37.09 1.85
C TYR A 5 -38.73 -37.94 1.98
N ILE A 6 -37.60 -37.41 2.45
CA ILE A 6 -36.33 -38.17 2.56
C ILE A 6 -35.92 -38.39 4.03
N THR A 7 -36.89 -38.51 4.94
CA THR A 7 -36.65 -38.85 6.36
C THR A 7 -37.15 -40.24 6.76
N LYS A 8 -37.39 -41.14 5.80
CA LYS A 8 -37.79 -42.53 6.09
C LYS A 8 -37.20 -43.55 5.11
N ASN A 9 -35.90 -43.84 5.20
CA ASN A 9 -35.40 -45.20 4.91
C ASN A 9 -33.97 -45.42 5.44
N PRO A 10 -33.72 -46.37 6.36
CA PRO A 10 -32.46 -46.48 7.08
C PRO A 10 -31.42 -47.40 6.41
N THR A 11 -31.59 -47.77 5.14
CA THR A 11 -30.73 -48.77 4.46
C THR A 11 -29.74 -48.19 3.45
N PHE A 12 -29.57 -46.86 3.38
CA PHE A 12 -28.57 -46.23 2.51
C PHE A 12 -27.32 -45.80 3.29
N PHE A 13 -26.87 -46.66 4.22
CA PHE A 13 -25.50 -46.64 4.70
C PHE A 13 -24.74 -47.72 3.94
N LEU A 14 -23.52 -47.39 3.48
CA LEU A 14 -22.55 -48.25 2.81
C LEU A 14 -22.51 -48.15 1.27
N VAL A 15 -22.15 -47.00 0.71
CA VAL A 15 -21.19 -46.99 -0.41
C VAL A 15 -20.23 -45.80 -0.27
N LEU A 16 -18.97 -46.18 -0.08
CA LEU A 16 -17.72 -45.45 -0.24
C LEU A 16 -17.76 -44.29 -1.25
N ALA A 17 -17.17 -43.16 -0.89
CA ALA A 17 -15.87 -42.74 -1.43
C ALA A 17 -15.57 -41.31 -1.00
N TRP A 18 -14.42 -41.17 -0.38
CA TRP A 18 -13.84 -39.96 0.15
C TRP A 18 -13.58 -38.94 -0.98
N LEU A 19 -14.54 -38.06 -1.24
CA LEU A 19 -14.24 -36.75 -1.81
C LEU A 19 -13.64 -35.91 -0.68
N THR A 20 -12.37 -36.18 -0.38
CA THR A 20 -11.54 -35.17 0.26
C THR A 20 -11.49 -34.00 -0.71
N CYS A 21 -12.32 -33.00 -0.47
CA CYS A 21 -12.03 -31.65 -0.93
C CYS A 21 -10.65 -31.37 -0.35
N SER A 22 -9.63 -31.51 -1.18
CA SER A 22 -8.31 -30.96 -0.88
C SER A 22 -8.54 -29.47 -0.81
N CYS A 23 -8.90 -29.00 0.38
CA CYS A 23 -8.76 -27.62 0.75
C CYS A 23 -7.27 -27.39 0.58
N SER A 24 -6.89 -26.80 -0.55
CA SER A 24 -5.54 -26.30 -0.75
C SER A 24 -5.26 -25.47 0.49
N SER A 25 -4.47 -26.02 1.40
CA SER A 25 -4.04 -25.29 2.57
C SER A 25 -3.28 -24.12 1.97
N TRP A 26 -3.91 -22.95 1.98
CA TRP A 26 -3.27 -21.73 1.57
C TRP A 26 -2.18 -21.57 2.61
N SER A 27 -0.97 -22.00 2.25
CA SER A 27 0.20 -21.85 3.10
C SER A 27 0.29 -20.36 3.37
N SER A 28 -0.19 -19.95 4.56
CA SER A 28 0.10 -18.63 5.07
C SER A 28 1.59 -18.70 5.35
N ARG A 29 2.40 -18.33 4.35
CA ARG A 29 3.83 -18.14 4.50
C ARG A 29 3.96 -17.29 5.76
N THR A 30 4.45 -17.88 6.84
CA THR A 30 4.42 -17.22 8.17
C THR A 30 5.23 -15.96 8.03
N SER A 31 4.55 -14.83 7.86
CA SER A 31 5.21 -13.55 7.63
C SER A 31 6.18 -13.31 8.78
N ASN A 32 7.40 -12.89 8.43
CA ASN A 32 8.48 -12.64 9.37
C ASN A 32 7.97 -11.78 10.54
N PRO A 33 8.29 -12.12 11.80
CA PRO A 33 7.75 -11.45 12.97
C PRO A 33 8.01 -9.93 12.97
N TYR A 34 9.17 -9.49 12.44
CA TYR A 34 9.48 -8.08 12.30
C TYR A 34 8.57 -7.36 11.31
N VAL A 35 8.23 -8.00 10.19
CA VAL A 35 7.30 -7.44 9.20
C VAL A 35 5.91 -7.32 9.82
N ARG A 36 5.44 -8.36 10.52
CA ARG A 36 4.14 -8.33 11.21
C ARG A 36 4.08 -7.21 12.23
N GLN A 37 5.14 -7.05 13.02
CA GLN A 37 5.23 -5.98 14.01
C GLN A 37 5.19 -4.60 13.35
N ALA A 38 5.99 -4.37 12.31
CA ALA A 38 6.02 -3.09 11.59
C ALA A 38 4.65 -2.76 10.96
N CYS A 39 3.98 -3.75 10.38
CA CYS A 39 2.69 -3.57 9.72
C CYS A 39 1.49 -3.55 10.68
N SER A 40 1.67 -3.88 11.96
CA SER A 40 0.56 -3.94 12.94
C SER A 40 -0.19 -2.62 13.12
N VAL A 41 0.50 -1.49 12.91
CA VAL A 41 -0.06 -0.13 13.06
C VAL A 41 -0.74 0.40 11.79
N THR A 42 -0.75 -0.39 10.71
CA THR A 42 -1.18 0.07 9.39
C THR A 42 -2.64 -0.30 9.11
N LEU A 43 -3.34 0.51 8.33
CA LEU A 43 -4.72 0.23 7.92
C LEU A 43 -4.79 -0.94 6.92
N TYR A 44 -3.90 -0.96 5.93
CA TYR A 44 -3.86 -2.00 4.90
C TYR A 44 -2.80 -3.06 5.24
N GLN A 45 -3.00 -3.78 6.35
CA GLN A 45 -1.99 -4.67 6.93
C GLN A 45 -1.46 -5.75 5.98
N GLN A 46 -2.34 -6.44 5.24
CA GLN A 46 -1.91 -7.49 4.31
C GLN A 46 -1.10 -6.93 3.13
N LEU A 47 -1.49 -5.74 2.65
CA LEU A 47 -0.75 -5.02 1.62
C LEU A 47 0.62 -4.61 2.13
N CYS A 48 0.71 -4.06 3.35
CA CYS A 48 1.96 -3.73 4.03
C CYS A 48 2.86 -4.95 4.16
N ILE A 49 2.33 -6.08 4.67
CA ILE A 49 3.10 -7.30 4.86
C ILE A 49 3.69 -7.77 3.53
N ARG A 50 2.86 -7.82 2.48
CA ARG A 50 3.30 -8.25 1.15
C ARG A 50 4.38 -7.33 0.59
N SER A 51 4.20 -6.02 0.69
CA SER A 51 5.11 -5.04 0.09
C SER A 51 6.42 -4.88 0.86
N LEU A 52 6.41 -5.10 2.18
CA LEU A 52 7.57 -4.91 3.05
C LEU A 52 8.33 -6.21 3.38
N SER A 53 7.77 -7.38 3.09
CA SER A 53 8.44 -8.68 3.30
C SER A 53 9.88 -8.74 2.75
N PRO A 54 10.19 -8.23 1.55
CA PRO A 54 11.55 -8.25 1.00
C PRO A 54 12.59 -7.49 1.84
N PHE A 55 12.16 -6.56 2.71
CA PHE A 55 13.05 -5.73 3.54
C PHE A 55 13.33 -6.34 4.92
N SER A 56 12.71 -7.47 5.25
CA SER A 56 12.77 -8.07 6.60
C SER A 56 14.18 -8.36 7.12
N SER A 57 15.07 -8.87 6.27
CA SER A 57 16.46 -9.17 6.64
C SER A 57 17.30 -7.91 6.92
N ALA A 58 17.03 -6.84 6.19
CA ALA A 58 17.72 -5.56 6.31
C ALA A 58 17.15 -4.70 7.46
N ALA A 59 15.82 -4.68 7.62
CA ALA A 59 15.15 -3.83 8.59
C ALA A 59 15.13 -4.42 10.00
N ARG A 60 14.91 -5.73 10.16
CA ARG A 60 14.84 -6.43 11.46
C ARG A 60 14.03 -5.63 12.50
N ASN A 61 14.59 -5.34 13.66
CA ASN A 61 13.98 -4.55 14.73
C ASN A 61 14.27 -3.05 14.64
N HIS A 62 14.77 -2.51 13.52
CA HIS A 62 15.12 -1.09 13.37
C HIS A 62 13.94 -0.29 12.78
N PRO A 63 13.23 0.53 13.59
CA PRO A 63 12.03 1.23 13.12
C PRO A 63 12.31 2.23 11.98
N THR A 64 13.49 2.86 12.00
CA THR A 64 13.95 3.78 10.95
C THR A 64 14.07 3.10 9.58
N ARG A 65 14.51 1.84 9.55
CA ARG A 65 14.64 1.06 8.31
C ARG A 65 13.27 0.69 7.75
N TRP A 66 12.30 0.38 8.61
CA TRP A 66 10.91 0.16 8.19
C TRP A 66 10.25 1.42 7.63
N ALA A 67 10.44 2.57 8.25
CA ALA A 67 9.94 3.85 7.73
C ALA A 67 10.53 4.16 6.34
N ARG A 68 11.86 4.01 6.19
CA ARG A 68 12.54 4.19 4.88
C ARG A 68 12.03 3.21 3.83
N ALA A 69 11.82 1.93 4.21
CA ALA A 69 11.30 0.92 3.32
C ALA A 69 9.88 1.25 2.84
N GLY A 70 8.99 1.65 3.76
CA GLY A 70 7.63 2.10 3.44
C GLY A 70 7.61 3.19 2.39
N VAL A 71 8.34 4.28 2.63
CA VAL A 71 8.43 5.41 1.69
C VAL A 71 9.09 4.99 0.36
N SER A 72 10.09 4.11 0.40
CA SER A 72 10.75 3.62 -0.83
C SER A 72 9.81 2.78 -1.71
N VAL A 73 8.94 1.96 -1.11
CA VAL A 73 7.91 1.22 -1.84
C VAL A 73 6.89 2.19 -2.44
N SER A 74 6.42 3.19 -1.69
CA SER A 74 5.54 4.25 -2.21
C SER A 74 6.12 4.93 -3.44
N ILE A 75 7.40 5.29 -3.42
CA ILE A 75 8.11 5.89 -4.56
C ILE A 75 8.07 4.97 -5.78
N GLY A 76 8.31 3.67 -5.59
CA GLY A 76 8.27 2.68 -6.68
C GLY A 76 6.90 2.61 -7.33
N GLU A 77 5.85 2.53 -6.52
CA GLU A 77 4.46 2.50 -7.01
C GLU A 77 4.07 3.82 -7.71
N ALA A 78 4.41 4.98 -7.13
CA ALA A 78 4.15 6.28 -7.74
C ALA A 78 4.84 6.43 -9.11
N LYS A 79 6.11 5.99 -9.24
CA LYS A 79 6.82 5.96 -10.53
C LYS A 79 6.11 5.08 -11.57
N ASN A 80 5.60 3.93 -11.16
CA ASN A 80 4.82 3.06 -12.05
C ASN A 80 3.55 3.76 -12.55
N VAL A 81 2.89 4.55 -11.70
CA VAL A 81 1.73 5.36 -12.08
C VAL A 81 2.12 6.47 -13.05
N VAL A 82 3.17 7.25 -12.77
CA VAL A 82 3.67 8.29 -13.69
C VAL A 82 3.93 7.71 -15.09
N ALA A 83 4.62 6.57 -15.17
CA ALA A 83 4.89 5.89 -16.42
C ALA A 83 3.61 5.45 -17.15
N TYR A 84 2.63 4.94 -16.39
CA TYR A 84 1.31 4.59 -16.92
C TYR A 84 0.57 5.81 -17.49
N LEU A 85 0.51 6.92 -16.74
CA LEU A 85 -0.16 8.14 -17.17
C LEU A 85 0.48 8.73 -18.43
N ALA A 86 1.81 8.75 -18.50
CA ALA A 86 2.54 9.18 -19.71
C ALA A 86 2.19 8.30 -20.93
N LYS A 87 2.06 6.98 -20.74
CA LYS A 87 1.62 6.06 -21.80
C LYS A 87 0.16 6.29 -22.19
N ALA A 88 -0.73 6.49 -21.22
CA ALA A 88 -2.14 6.79 -21.45
C ALA A 88 -2.30 8.07 -22.30
N ARG A 89 -1.56 9.13 -21.96
CA ARG A 89 -1.56 10.40 -22.69
C ARG A 89 -1.13 10.25 -24.15
N LYS A 90 -0.16 9.37 -24.45
CA LYS A 90 0.41 9.20 -25.80
C LYS A 90 -0.33 8.16 -26.66
N ARG A 91 -0.66 7.00 -26.10
CA ARG A 91 -1.11 5.83 -26.88
C ARG A 91 -2.62 5.60 -26.85
N ASN A 92 -3.31 6.08 -25.82
CA ASN A 92 -4.75 5.95 -25.70
C ASN A 92 -5.34 7.24 -25.10
N PRO A 93 -5.26 8.36 -25.84
CA PRO A 93 -5.61 9.67 -25.31
C PRO A 93 -7.09 9.71 -24.94
N MET A 94 -7.35 10.12 -23.69
CA MET A 94 -8.70 10.41 -23.24
C MET A 94 -9.27 11.63 -23.98
N ARG A 95 -10.61 11.75 -23.99
CA ARG A 95 -11.35 12.84 -24.64
C ARG A 95 -12.19 13.60 -23.63
N GLY A 96 -12.55 14.84 -23.97
CA GLY A 96 -13.42 15.68 -23.14
C GLY A 96 -12.81 15.93 -21.75
N ARG A 97 -13.66 15.92 -20.72
CA ARG A 97 -13.29 16.16 -19.32
C ARG A 97 -12.17 15.26 -18.83
N ASN A 98 -12.19 13.98 -19.20
CA ASN A 98 -11.17 13.01 -18.83
C ASN A 98 -9.78 13.32 -19.39
N ARG A 99 -9.66 14.10 -20.47
CA ARG A 99 -8.35 14.56 -20.98
C ARG A 99 -7.73 15.60 -20.05
N ILE A 100 -8.57 16.51 -19.52
CA ILE A 100 -8.15 17.57 -18.60
C ILE A 100 -7.77 16.93 -17.27
N ALA A 101 -8.66 16.10 -16.71
CA ALA A 101 -8.39 15.34 -15.48
C ALA A 101 -7.11 14.46 -15.58
N LEU A 102 -6.81 13.91 -16.75
CA LEU A 102 -5.56 13.17 -16.97
C LEU A 102 -4.32 14.08 -16.88
N SER A 103 -4.40 15.34 -17.33
CA SER A 103 -3.30 16.29 -17.17
C SER A 103 -3.10 16.65 -15.71
N ASP A 104 -4.19 17.00 -15.02
CA ASP A 104 -4.18 17.37 -13.60
C ASP A 104 -3.64 16.22 -12.74
N CYS A 105 -4.08 14.99 -13.03
CA CYS A 105 -3.55 13.80 -12.35
C CYS A 105 -2.06 13.57 -12.61
N VAL A 106 -1.52 13.88 -13.79
CA VAL A 106 -0.07 13.77 -14.04
C VAL A 106 0.70 14.70 -13.13
N GLU A 107 0.25 15.94 -12.96
CA GLU A 107 0.86 16.94 -12.09
C GLU A 107 0.77 16.51 -10.63
N CYS A 108 -0.43 16.14 -10.15
CA CYS A 108 -0.63 15.68 -8.77
C CYS A 108 0.26 14.47 -8.43
N ILE A 109 0.34 13.46 -9.30
CA ILE A 109 1.18 12.28 -9.03
C ILE A 109 2.68 12.61 -9.09
N GLN A 110 3.10 13.63 -9.85
CA GLN A 110 4.48 14.13 -9.82
C GLN A 110 4.78 14.85 -8.50
N ASP A 111 3.87 15.70 -8.01
CA ASP A 111 4.00 16.35 -6.71
C ASP A 111 4.04 15.33 -5.56
N SER A 112 3.17 14.32 -5.62
CA SER A 112 3.18 13.17 -4.70
C SER A 112 4.55 12.48 -4.70
N LEU A 113 5.13 12.24 -5.88
CA LEU A 113 6.46 11.61 -6.01
C LEU A 113 7.58 12.49 -5.41
N ASP A 114 7.52 13.81 -5.59
CA ASP A 114 8.49 14.74 -5.02
C ASP A 114 8.40 14.82 -3.50
N ASN A 115 7.17 14.85 -2.97
CA ASN A 115 6.90 14.79 -1.53
C ASN A 115 7.44 13.49 -0.91
N LEU A 116 7.27 12.36 -1.59
CA LEU A 116 7.83 11.08 -1.20
C LEU A 116 9.37 11.07 -1.22
N HIS A 117 10.00 11.69 -2.23
CA HIS A 117 11.46 11.82 -2.28
C HIS A 117 12.01 12.72 -1.16
N LYS A 118 11.37 13.87 -0.88
CA LYS A 118 11.72 14.75 0.25
C LYS A 118 11.67 13.97 1.58
N SER A 119 10.58 13.23 1.78
CA SER A 119 10.36 12.35 2.94
C SER A 119 11.49 11.35 3.12
N LEU A 120 11.84 10.61 2.05
CA LEU A 120 12.93 9.64 2.11
C LEU A 120 14.29 10.29 2.36
N GLY A 121 14.52 11.48 1.79
CA GLY A 121 15.72 12.28 2.00
C GLY A 121 15.94 12.63 3.46
N VAL A 122 14.90 13.10 4.15
CA VAL A 122 14.94 13.41 5.59
C VAL A 122 15.08 12.15 6.43
N LEU A 123 14.31 11.09 6.14
CA LEU A 123 14.41 9.82 6.87
C LEU A 123 15.82 9.21 6.83
N ARG A 124 16.59 9.44 5.76
CA ARG A 124 17.99 9.00 5.63
C ARG A 124 18.97 9.78 6.52
N LYS A 125 18.61 11.00 6.92
CA LYS A 125 19.45 11.95 7.66
C LYS A 125 18.87 12.33 9.02
N LEU A 126 18.04 11.47 9.61
CA LEU A 126 17.46 11.71 10.94
C LEU A 126 18.58 11.93 11.96
N SER A 127 18.40 12.95 12.80
CA SER A 127 19.30 13.27 13.89
C SER A 127 18.52 13.35 15.20
N THR A 128 19.14 13.00 16.32
CA THR A 128 18.51 13.14 17.63
C THR A 128 18.23 14.60 17.98
N LYS A 129 19.05 15.54 17.50
CA LYS A 129 18.94 16.98 17.79
C LYS A 129 17.73 17.64 17.12
N THR A 130 17.39 17.24 15.89
CA THR A 130 16.32 17.85 15.09
C THR A 130 15.18 16.88 14.78
N PHE A 131 15.11 15.75 15.50
CA PHE A 131 14.20 14.64 15.22
C PHE A 131 12.75 15.08 15.07
N ASN A 132 12.22 15.87 16.02
CA ASN A 132 10.81 16.25 16.02
C ASN A 132 10.44 17.10 14.79
N THR A 133 11.28 18.09 14.45
CA THR A 133 11.08 18.91 13.24
C THR A 133 11.17 18.04 11.98
N GLN A 134 12.19 17.20 11.88
CA GLN A 134 12.38 16.29 10.74
C GLN A 134 11.20 15.34 10.55
N MET A 135 10.68 14.76 11.64
CA MET A 135 9.51 13.88 11.58
C MET A 135 8.25 14.66 11.21
N GLY A 136 8.09 15.89 11.69
CA GLY A 136 6.99 16.79 11.30
C GLY A 136 6.98 17.08 9.79
N ASP A 137 8.16 17.36 9.21
CA ASP A 137 8.30 17.56 7.76
C ASP A 137 7.91 16.30 6.98
N VAL A 138 8.43 15.14 7.39
CA VAL A 138 8.12 13.85 6.74
C VAL A 138 6.63 13.54 6.80
N ILE A 139 5.99 13.72 7.96
CA ILE A 139 4.54 13.48 8.13
C ILE A 139 3.74 14.42 7.24
N THR A 140 4.11 15.70 7.19
CA THR A 140 3.48 16.70 6.32
C THR A 140 3.55 16.29 4.85
N TRP A 141 4.74 15.94 4.35
CA TRP A 141 4.89 15.57 2.94
C TRP A 141 4.21 14.24 2.61
N LEU A 142 4.23 13.25 3.50
CA LEU A 142 3.48 12.02 3.28
C LEU A 142 1.97 12.24 3.26
N SER A 143 1.47 13.19 4.07
CA SER A 143 0.05 13.55 4.07
C SER A 143 -0.32 14.30 2.78
N ALA A 144 0.53 15.23 2.33
CA ALA A 144 0.38 15.90 1.04
C ALA A 144 0.37 14.90 -0.12
N ALA A 145 1.29 13.92 -0.13
CA ALA A 145 1.35 12.88 -1.15
C ALA A 145 0.07 12.02 -1.24
N LEU A 146 -0.66 11.86 -0.12
CA LEU A 146 -1.97 11.20 -0.11
C LEU A 146 -3.05 12.11 -0.69
N THR A 147 -3.09 13.37 -0.28
CA THR A 147 -4.01 14.38 -0.84
C THR A 147 -3.84 14.51 -2.35
N ASP A 148 -2.60 14.57 -2.85
CA ASP A 148 -2.30 14.60 -4.28
C ASP A 148 -2.86 13.36 -5.02
N GLY A 149 -2.82 12.19 -4.36
CA GLY A 149 -3.40 10.96 -4.89
C GLY A 149 -4.92 11.04 -5.02
N ASP A 150 -5.60 11.58 -3.99
CA ASP A 150 -7.04 11.80 -4.00
C ASP A 150 -7.43 12.84 -5.07
N THR A 151 -6.74 13.98 -5.11
CA THR A 151 -6.96 15.05 -6.10
C THR A 151 -6.70 14.60 -7.53
N CYS A 152 -5.72 13.72 -7.78
CA CYS A 152 -5.56 13.12 -9.12
C CYS A 152 -6.85 12.44 -9.59
N LEU A 153 -7.61 11.81 -8.70
CA LEU A 153 -8.82 11.09 -9.07
C LEU A 153 -10.05 12.01 -9.24
N ASP A 154 -9.95 13.25 -8.77
CA ASP A 154 -10.98 14.26 -8.93
C ASP A 154 -11.11 14.67 -10.40
N GLY A 155 -12.36 14.89 -10.83
CA GLY A 155 -12.65 15.35 -12.19
C GLY A 155 -12.71 14.25 -13.27
N PHE A 156 -12.31 13.01 -12.97
CA PHE A 156 -12.60 11.87 -13.84
C PHE A 156 -14.07 11.47 -13.80
N GLU A 157 -14.69 11.34 -14.97
CA GLU A 157 -16.05 10.78 -15.11
C GLU A 157 -15.99 9.24 -15.06
N GLU A 158 -16.93 8.63 -14.34
CA GLU A 158 -17.09 7.18 -14.30
C GLU A 158 -17.67 6.67 -15.62
N SER A 159 -17.09 5.61 -16.21
CA SER A 159 -17.72 4.74 -17.26
C SER A 159 -16.72 4.02 -18.16
N LYS A 160 -15.43 4.39 -18.18
CA LYS A 160 -14.44 3.80 -19.09
C LYS A 160 -13.43 2.92 -18.35
N GLU A 161 -13.17 1.73 -18.89
CA GLU A 161 -12.21 0.77 -18.32
C GLU A 161 -10.81 1.36 -18.07
N GLN A 162 -10.40 2.30 -18.93
CA GLN A 162 -9.13 3.02 -18.75
C GLN A 162 -9.09 3.87 -17.47
N VAL A 163 -10.20 4.56 -17.14
CA VAL A 163 -10.34 5.36 -15.92
C VAL A 163 -10.37 4.45 -14.69
N ASN A 164 -11.09 3.33 -14.75
CA ASN A 164 -11.11 2.34 -13.68
C ASN A 164 -9.71 1.76 -13.42
N THR A 165 -8.95 1.49 -14.48
CA THR A 165 -7.56 1.04 -14.36
C THR A 165 -6.66 2.11 -13.75
N LEU A 166 -6.83 3.38 -14.12
CA LEU A 166 -6.11 4.50 -13.52
C LEU A 166 -6.41 4.61 -12.03
N ARG A 167 -7.70 4.62 -11.65
CA ARG A 167 -8.15 4.67 -10.25
C ARG A 167 -7.54 3.57 -9.41
N ARG A 168 -7.60 2.31 -9.86
CA ARG A 168 -6.99 1.19 -9.13
C ARG A 168 -5.49 1.37 -8.90
N LYS A 169 -4.79 1.92 -9.89
CA LYS A 169 -3.34 2.17 -9.80
C LYS A 169 -3.02 3.28 -8.80
N VAL A 170 -3.72 4.40 -8.86
CA VAL A 170 -3.54 5.52 -7.93
C VAL A 170 -3.92 5.11 -6.51
N MET A 171 -5.06 4.43 -6.32
CA MET A 171 -5.46 3.91 -5.01
C MET A 171 -4.44 2.94 -4.42
N ASN A 172 -3.76 2.13 -5.24
CA ASN A 172 -2.68 1.28 -4.75
C ASN A 172 -1.51 2.11 -4.19
N VAL A 173 -1.14 3.21 -4.85
CA VAL A 173 -0.15 4.17 -4.33
C VAL A 173 -0.64 4.76 -3.00
N THR A 174 -1.87 5.26 -2.95
CA THR A 174 -2.49 5.84 -1.75
C THR A 174 -2.46 4.86 -0.58
N HIS A 175 -2.84 3.60 -0.79
CA HIS A 175 -2.83 2.58 0.26
C HIS A 175 -1.42 2.25 0.77
N ILE A 176 -0.44 2.16 -0.13
CA ILE A 176 0.96 1.91 0.24
C ILE A 176 1.54 3.11 1.00
N THR A 177 1.25 4.34 0.55
CA THR A 177 1.68 5.57 1.22
C THR A 177 0.99 5.75 2.57
N SER A 178 -0.27 5.36 2.71
CA SER A 178 -0.98 5.35 3.99
C SER A 178 -0.31 4.40 4.99
N ASN A 179 0.09 3.21 4.54
CA ASN A 179 0.87 2.28 5.37
C ASN A 179 2.23 2.89 5.76
N ALA A 180 2.93 3.55 4.83
CA ALA A 180 4.20 4.22 5.11
C ALA A 180 4.04 5.34 6.15
N LEU A 181 3.00 6.17 6.03
CA LEU A 181 2.67 7.24 6.97
C LEU A 181 2.38 6.67 8.37
N ALA A 182 1.64 5.57 8.48
CA ALA A 182 1.38 4.93 9.77
C ALA A 182 2.68 4.43 10.45
N ILE A 183 3.60 3.84 9.69
CA ILE A 183 4.91 3.40 10.20
C ILE A 183 5.76 4.61 10.62
N VAL A 184 5.75 5.69 9.83
CA VAL A 184 6.45 6.95 10.15
C VAL A 184 5.88 7.59 11.42
N ASN A 185 4.56 7.64 11.58
CA ASN A 185 3.92 8.12 12.80
C ASN A 185 4.35 7.29 14.02
N LYS A 186 4.40 5.95 13.89
CA LYS A 186 4.90 5.08 14.96
C LYS A 186 6.36 5.39 15.32
N LEU A 187 7.22 5.66 14.33
CA LEU A 187 8.58 6.10 14.56
C LEU A 187 8.61 7.45 15.31
N ALA A 188 7.79 8.42 14.91
CA ALA A 188 7.71 9.73 15.56
C ALA A 188 7.30 9.59 17.04
N THR A 189 6.30 8.76 17.34
CA THR A 189 5.88 8.47 18.72
C THR A 189 6.96 7.73 19.52
N THR A 190 7.76 6.88 18.88
CA THR A 190 8.87 6.17 19.55
C THR A 190 9.99 7.15 19.95
N GLY A 191 10.16 8.24 19.20
CA GLY A 191 11.10 9.30 19.51
C GLY A 191 12.54 9.04 19.03
N PRO A 192 13.46 9.98 19.32
CA PRO A 192 14.85 9.93 18.87
C PRO A 192 15.63 8.71 19.41
N GLN A 193 15.15 8.05 20.46
CA GLN A 193 15.74 6.83 21.01
C GLN A 193 15.75 5.70 19.98
N ALA A 194 14.82 5.69 19.02
CA ALA A 194 14.82 4.73 17.91
C ALA A 194 16.08 4.80 17.04
N LEU A 195 16.80 5.94 17.06
CA LEU A 195 18.06 6.10 16.34
C LEU A 195 19.24 5.43 17.06
N LEU A 196 19.16 5.29 18.39
CA LEU A 196 20.22 4.72 19.22
C LEU A 196 20.27 3.19 19.16
N VAL A 197 19.18 2.56 18.71
CA VAL A 197 19.07 1.11 18.49
C VAL A 197 19.54 0.72 17.07
N SER A 198 20.06 1.67 16.28
CA SER A 198 20.57 1.42 14.94
C SER A 198 22.10 1.27 14.99
N PRO A 199 22.67 0.04 14.84
CA PRO A 199 24.07 -0.13 14.54
C PRO A 199 24.37 0.35 13.11
#